data_AF-A0A3R7M9T8-F1
#
_entry.id   AF-A0A3R7M9T8-F1
#
_cell.length_a   1.000
_cell.length_b   1.000
_cell.length_c   1.000
_cell.angle_alpha   90.00
_cell.angle_beta   90.00
_cell.angle_gamma   90.00
#
_symmetry.space_group_name_H-M   'P 1'
#
loop_
_entity.id
_entity.type
_entity.pdbx_description
1 polymer ?
#
loop_
_entity_poly.entity_id
_entity_poly.type
_entity_poly.pdbx_seq_one_letter_code
_entity_poly.pdbx_strand_id
1 'polypeptide(L)'
;MAGHSKWANIKHTKAAKDAERQKKFMKCSRLIKLAVKEGGGADPKLNSKLAKAIEFARSCSMPLASIESALKTSQKSQDDAKPAIMEYRGPGGVFILTELLTSNISRTRQMLQTVLKKHNIQETKGALRMFEEKGIIVAEGNNLSLEAAMESAIEIGAEDVEEEENSLVFTSTPDDFLAVKQGLENLKYNISYASVDFIPISPITLNENDQEALDIIIQKMEDIDDVMKVHCNPEIRSRLASRLYSTSRRLFRKYHKMSIAVPTPINPKPFLNQLTGQAVIVKLKWGHEYKGILVSVDGYMNLQLANTEEYIEGQSTGSLGEVLIRCNNKNSSDYELRTVFDE
;
A
#
# COMPACT_ATOMS: atom_id res chain seq x y z
N MET A 1 -18.27 26.16 19.67
CA MET A 1 -18.43 24.69 19.76
C MET A 1 -17.20 24.02 19.14
N ALA A 2 -16.73 22.94 19.76
CA ALA A 2 -15.37 22.41 19.67
C ALA A 2 -14.86 22.15 18.25
N GLY A 3 -13.64 22.65 17.98
CA GLY A 3 -12.94 22.54 16.70
C GLY A 3 -12.59 21.10 16.33
N HIS A 4 -13.11 20.66 15.18
CA HIS A 4 -12.55 19.55 14.42
C HIS A 4 -11.21 19.99 13.82
N SER A 5 -10.13 19.92 14.61
CA SER A 5 -8.81 20.30 14.12
C SER A 5 -8.37 19.31 13.04
N LYS A 6 -8.11 19.83 11.83
CA LYS A 6 -7.34 19.17 10.75
C LYS A 6 -6.08 18.48 11.29
N TRP A 7 -5.51 19.05 12.36
CA TRP A 7 -4.40 18.50 13.14
C TRP A 7 -4.71 17.15 13.82
N ALA A 8 -5.91 16.95 14.37
CA ALA A 8 -6.32 15.68 14.97
C ALA A 8 -6.40 14.57 13.93
N ASN A 9 -6.95 14.83 12.74
CA ASN A 9 -7.02 13.84 11.66
C ASN A 9 -5.63 13.51 11.09
N ILE A 10 -4.77 14.51 10.87
CA ILE A 10 -3.37 14.29 10.46
C ILE A 10 -2.62 13.50 11.54
N LYS A 11 -2.83 13.82 12.82
CA LYS A 11 -2.22 13.11 13.96
C LYS A 11 -2.69 11.65 14.04
N HIS A 12 -3.97 11.38 13.82
CA HIS A 12 -4.50 10.01 13.82
C HIS A 12 -3.99 9.18 12.63
N THR A 13 -3.99 9.76 11.43
CA THR A 13 -3.45 9.08 10.23
C THR A 13 -1.94 8.86 10.33
N LYS A 14 -1.19 9.85 10.84
CA LYS A 14 0.25 9.70 11.08
C LYS A 14 0.54 8.69 12.19
N ALA A 15 -0.21 8.70 13.29
CA ALA A 15 -0.05 7.74 14.38
C ALA A 15 -0.32 6.30 13.93
N ALA A 16 -1.30 6.07 13.04
CA ALA A 16 -1.55 4.76 12.46
C ALA A 16 -0.38 4.29 11.57
N LYS A 17 0.11 5.15 10.66
CA LYS A 17 1.26 4.85 9.81
C LYS A 17 2.55 4.62 10.63
N ASP A 18 2.77 5.44 11.65
CA ASP A 18 3.92 5.30 12.55
C ASP A 18 3.84 3.99 13.35
N ALA A 19 2.65 3.60 13.82
CA ALA A 19 2.44 2.33 14.53
C ALA A 19 2.73 1.11 13.64
N GLU A 20 2.35 1.15 12.36
CA GLU A 20 2.64 0.07 11.43
C GLU A 20 4.09 -0.02 11.03
N ARG A 21 4.70 1.14 10.79
CA ARG A 21 6.14 1.21 10.58
C ARG A 21 6.90 0.64 11.79
N GLN A 22 6.45 0.97 13.00
CA GLN A 22 7.01 0.39 14.23
C GLN A 22 6.82 -1.12 14.27
N LYS A 23 5.63 -1.66 13.96
CA LYS A 23 5.40 -3.12 13.86
C LYS A 23 6.34 -3.77 12.86
N LYS A 24 6.51 -3.19 11.67
CA LYS A 24 7.44 -3.69 10.65
C LYS A 24 8.89 -3.72 11.18
N PHE A 25 9.31 -2.69 11.90
CA PHE A 25 10.65 -2.65 12.53
C PHE A 25 10.81 -3.65 13.66
N MET A 26 9.77 -3.91 14.45
CA MET A 26 9.79 -4.96 15.47
C MET A 26 10.00 -6.34 14.81
N LYS A 27 9.26 -6.63 13.73
CA LYS A 27 9.44 -7.86 12.95
C LYS A 27 10.85 -7.99 12.37
N CYS A 28 11.39 -6.93 11.76
CA CYS A 28 12.77 -6.91 11.27
C CYS A 28 13.79 -7.15 12.41
N SER A 29 13.56 -6.56 13.58
CA SER A 29 14.42 -6.75 14.76
C SER A 29 14.42 -8.21 15.24
N ARG A 30 13.27 -8.88 15.21
CA ARG A 30 13.16 -10.32 15.54
C ARG A 30 13.91 -11.18 14.51
N LEU A 31 13.82 -10.87 13.22
CA LEU A 31 14.58 -11.55 12.16
C LEU A 31 16.09 -11.40 12.33
N ILE A 32 16.57 -10.19 12.66
CA ILE A 32 17.99 -9.96 12.95
C ILE A 32 18.44 -10.83 14.13
N LYS A 33 17.67 -10.87 15.22
CA LYS A 33 18.00 -11.71 16.39
C LYS A 33 18.05 -13.19 16.04
N LEU A 34 17.09 -13.69 15.26
CA LEU A 34 17.08 -15.07 14.78
C LEU A 34 18.33 -15.37 13.95
N ALA A 35 18.68 -14.49 13.01
CA ALA A 35 19.84 -14.68 12.14
C ALA A 35 21.17 -14.69 12.90
N VAL A 36 21.33 -13.83 13.91
CA VAL A 36 22.51 -13.84 14.80
C VAL A 36 22.65 -15.18 15.51
N LYS A 37 21.53 -15.70 16.04
CA LYS A 37 21.50 -16.97 16.76
C LYS A 37 21.81 -18.16 15.85
N GLU A 38 21.19 -18.24 14.68
CA GLU A 38 21.38 -19.35 13.75
C GLU A 38 22.76 -19.36 13.10
N GLY A 39 23.35 -18.19 12.84
CA GLY A 39 24.70 -18.09 12.27
C GLY A 39 25.81 -18.00 13.30
N GLY A 40 25.51 -18.14 14.60
CA GLY A 40 26.51 -18.25 15.66
C GLY A 40 27.30 -16.98 15.97
N GLY A 41 26.83 -15.80 15.53
CA GLY A 41 27.56 -14.55 15.71
C GLY A 41 26.87 -13.33 15.10
N ALA A 42 27.25 -12.15 15.60
CA ALA A 42 26.69 -10.86 15.20
C ALA A 42 27.52 -10.12 14.14
N ASP A 43 28.50 -10.78 13.52
CA ASP A 43 29.29 -10.22 12.42
C ASP A 43 28.65 -10.60 11.06
N PRO A 44 28.08 -9.64 10.31
CA PRO A 44 27.46 -9.92 9.01
C PRO A 44 28.44 -10.45 7.95
N LYS A 45 29.75 -10.20 8.10
CA LYS A 45 30.76 -10.72 7.16
C LYS A 45 30.97 -12.23 7.32
N LEU A 46 30.75 -12.74 8.53
CA LEU A 46 30.91 -14.15 8.88
C LEU A 46 29.56 -14.89 8.95
N ASN A 47 28.45 -14.17 8.92
CA ASN A 47 27.09 -14.69 9.02
C ASN A 47 26.23 -14.20 7.84
N SER A 48 26.14 -15.03 6.79
CA SER A 48 25.37 -14.70 5.58
C SER A 48 23.87 -14.53 5.83
N LYS A 49 23.30 -15.27 6.79
CA LYS A 49 21.89 -15.10 7.21
C LYS A 49 21.66 -13.72 7.81
N LEU A 50 22.61 -13.25 8.63
CA LEU A 50 22.56 -11.92 9.23
C LEU A 50 22.71 -10.82 8.18
N ALA A 51 23.60 -11.00 7.21
CA ALA A 51 23.74 -10.07 6.09
C ALA A 51 22.40 -9.90 5.35
N LYS A 52 21.75 -11.01 4.98
CA LYS A 52 20.42 -11.00 4.33
C LYS A 52 19.36 -10.33 5.22
N ALA A 53 19.33 -10.62 6.52
CA ALA A 53 18.37 -10.00 7.45
C ALA A 53 18.57 -8.48 7.60
N ILE A 54 19.82 -8.01 7.61
CA ILE A 54 20.15 -6.58 7.66
C ILE A 54 19.75 -5.88 6.36
N GLU A 55 20.01 -6.52 5.21
CA GLU A 55 19.61 -6.00 3.91
C GLU A 55 18.09 -5.87 3.80
N PHE A 56 17.34 -6.88 4.24
CA PHE A 56 15.87 -6.82 4.32
C PHE A 56 15.39 -5.72 5.27
N ALA A 57 16.02 -5.56 6.44
CA ALA A 57 15.67 -4.47 7.36
C ALA A 57 15.89 -3.08 6.72
N ARG A 58 16.98 -2.92 5.95
CA ARG A 58 17.25 -1.68 5.19
C ARG A 58 16.23 -1.45 4.08
N SER A 59 15.82 -2.48 3.34
CA SER A 59 14.76 -2.35 2.33
C SER A 59 13.44 -1.89 2.93
N CYS A 60 13.18 -2.26 4.19
CA CYS A 60 12.04 -1.78 4.95
C CYS A 60 12.18 -0.34 5.47
N SER A 61 13.23 0.39 5.09
CA SER A 61 13.54 1.74 5.56
C SER A 61 13.74 1.83 7.08
N MET A 62 14.28 0.76 7.69
CA MET A 62 14.65 0.71 9.10
C MET A 62 15.92 1.56 9.34
N PRO A 63 15.90 2.49 10.32
CA PRO A 63 17.08 3.30 10.63
C PRO A 63 18.28 2.44 11.06
N LEU A 64 19.50 2.83 10.66
CA LEU A 64 20.74 2.13 11.03
C LEU A 64 20.88 1.97 12.55
N ALA A 65 20.55 3.00 13.33
CA ALA A 65 20.57 2.93 14.79
C ALA A 65 19.64 1.85 15.36
N SER A 66 18.50 1.59 14.72
CA SER A 66 17.58 0.52 15.14
C SER A 66 18.15 -0.86 14.81
N ILE A 67 18.83 -1.00 13.67
CA ILE A 67 19.53 -2.24 13.28
C ILE A 67 20.68 -2.53 14.26
N GLU A 68 21.49 -1.53 14.58
CA GLU A 68 22.58 -1.64 15.57
C GLU A 68 22.05 -2.01 16.96
N SER A 69 20.92 -1.43 17.36
CA SER A 69 20.24 -1.79 18.62
C SER A 69 19.76 -3.24 18.62
N ALA A 70 19.19 -3.73 17.51
CA ALA A 70 18.79 -5.12 17.36
C ALA A 70 19.99 -6.08 17.44
N LEU A 71 21.12 -5.73 16.81
CA LEU A 71 22.37 -6.49 16.89
C LEU A 71 22.91 -6.52 18.33
N LYS A 72 23.02 -5.38 18.99
CA LYS A 72 23.53 -5.30 20.37
C LYS A 72 22.65 -6.07 21.36
N THR A 73 21.33 -6.02 21.20
CA THR A 73 20.39 -6.75 22.06
C THR A 73 20.39 -8.25 21.77
N SER A 74 20.63 -8.67 20.52
CA SER A 74 20.68 -10.09 20.15
C SER A 74 21.80 -10.86 20.87
N GLN A 75 22.97 -10.25 21.07
CA GLN A 75 24.11 -10.87 21.77
C GLN A 75 23.84 -11.18 23.25
N LYS A 76 22.87 -10.48 23.86
CA LYS A 76 22.47 -10.66 25.27
C LYS A 76 21.16 -11.43 25.42
N SER A 77 20.50 -11.71 24.31
CA SER A 77 19.14 -12.24 24.27
C SER A 77 19.14 -13.75 24.41
N GLN A 78 18.37 -14.27 25.38
CA GLN A 78 18.02 -15.71 25.45
C GLN A 78 16.73 -16.04 24.66
N ASP A 79 16.25 -15.13 23.80
CA ASP A 79 15.06 -15.35 22.99
C ASP A 79 15.16 -16.66 22.20
N ASP A 80 14.34 -17.62 22.61
CA ASP A 80 14.27 -18.97 22.07
C ASP A 80 13.28 -19.10 20.91
N ALA A 81 12.80 -17.96 20.39
CA ALA A 81 11.88 -17.93 19.26
C ALA A 81 12.41 -18.73 18.05
N LYS A 82 11.50 -19.51 17.47
CA LYS A 82 11.72 -20.35 16.29
C LYS A 82 10.67 -20.05 15.23
N PRO A 83 11.02 -20.18 13.94
CA PRO A 83 10.04 -20.12 12.88
C PRO A 83 9.06 -21.29 12.98
N ALA A 84 7.79 -21.04 12.69
CA ALA A 84 6.76 -22.07 12.56
C ALA A 84 5.71 -21.62 11.55
N ILE A 85 5.07 -22.57 10.88
CA ILE A 85 3.91 -22.31 10.02
C ILE A 85 2.69 -22.96 10.66
N MET A 86 1.60 -22.21 10.74
CA MET A 86 0.29 -22.73 11.10
C MET A 86 -0.67 -22.62 9.93
N GLU A 87 -1.48 -23.66 9.75
CA GLU A 87 -2.36 -23.84 8.61
C GLU A 87 -3.81 -23.82 9.08
N TYR A 88 -4.66 -23.07 8.37
CA TYR A 88 -6.08 -22.96 8.69
C TYR A 88 -6.98 -23.09 7.47
N ARG A 89 -8.22 -23.51 7.72
CA ARG A 89 -9.31 -23.54 6.75
C ARG A 89 -10.50 -22.74 7.25
N GLY A 90 -11.03 -21.88 6.39
CA GLY A 90 -12.18 -21.01 6.67
C GLY A 90 -13.42 -21.30 5.83
N PRO A 91 -14.49 -20.49 6.02
CA PRO A 91 -15.68 -20.50 5.18
C PRO A 91 -15.34 -20.35 3.69
N GLY A 92 -16.17 -20.92 2.80
CA GLY A 92 -15.90 -20.88 1.36
C GLY A 92 -14.70 -21.71 0.89
N GLY A 93 -14.07 -22.49 1.78
CA GLY A 93 -12.91 -23.32 1.43
C GLY A 93 -11.58 -22.55 1.44
N VAL A 94 -11.55 -21.36 2.02
CA VAL A 94 -10.33 -20.55 2.17
C VAL A 94 -9.25 -21.32 2.91
N PHE A 95 -8.04 -21.31 2.36
CA PHE A 95 -6.83 -21.69 3.05
C PHE A 95 -6.08 -20.46 3.54
N ILE A 96 -5.55 -20.54 4.76
CA ILE A 96 -4.75 -19.49 5.38
C ILE A 96 -3.45 -20.11 5.90
N LEU A 97 -2.32 -19.54 5.52
CA LEU A 97 -1.01 -19.84 6.11
C LEU A 97 -0.61 -18.69 7.01
N THR A 98 -0.12 -19.01 8.21
CA THR A 98 0.40 -18.02 9.14
C THR A 98 1.84 -18.37 9.46
N GLU A 99 2.75 -17.51 9.02
CA GLU A 99 4.15 -17.58 9.40
C GLU A 99 4.33 -16.96 10.78
N LEU A 100 4.98 -17.70 11.67
CA LEU A 100 5.21 -17.33 13.05
C LEU A 100 6.71 -17.28 13.33
N LEU A 101 7.08 -16.43 14.27
CA LEU A 101 8.38 -16.49 14.94
C LEU A 101 8.11 -16.44 16.44
N THR A 102 8.14 -17.59 17.13
CA THR A 102 7.66 -17.68 18.52
C THR A 102 8.50 -18.63 19.35
N SER A 103 8.68 -18.30 20.63
CA SER A 103 9.27 -19.19 21.64
C SER A 103 8.25 -20.15 22.24
N ASN A 104 6.95 -19.85 22.10
CA ASN A 104 5.89 -20.64 22.69
C ASN A 104 4.72 -20.78 21.72
N ILE A 105 4.80 -21.83 20.88
CA ILE A 105 3.78 -22.13 19.88
C ILE A 105 2.39 -22.34 20.50
N SER A 106 2.30 -22.87 21.73
CA SER A 106 1.03 -23.12 22.40
C SER A 106 0.34 -21.80 22.78
N ARG A 107 1.09 -20.84 23.31
CA ARG A 107 0.59 -19.50 23.63
C ARG A 107 0.13 -18.79 22.36
N THR A 108 0.96 -18.79 21.31
CA THR A 108 0.64 -18.14 20.04
C THR A 108 -0.61 -18.76 19.40
N ARG A 109 -0.74 -20.10 19.43
CA ARG A 109 -1.96 -20.81 18.99
C ARG A 109 -3.21 -20.33 19.73
N GLN A 110 -3.16 -20.19 21.06
CA GLN A 110 -4.32 -19.71 21.83
C GLN A 110 -4.71 -18.27 21.46
N MET A 111 -3.73 -17.39 21.22
CA MET A 111 -3.98 -16.03 20.75
C MET A 111 -4.66 -16.04 19.37
N LEU A 112 -4.14 -16.85 18.44
CA LEU A 112 -4.73 -17.03 17.10
C LEU A 112 -6.15 -17.58 17.20
N GLN A 113 -6.38 -18.64 17.98
CA GLN A 113 -7.71 -19.23 18.18
C GLN A 113 -8.74 -18.21 18.70
N THR A 114 -8.33 -17.23 19.49
CA THR A 114 -9.24 -16.17 19.98
C THR A 114 -9.77 -15.31 18.84
N VAL A 115 -8.97 -15.09 17.79
CA VAL A 115 -9.36 -14.38 16.57
C VAL A 115 -10.21 -15.27 15.67
N LEU A 116 -9.80 -16.52 15.49
CA LEU A 116 -10.37 -17.46 14.51
C LEU A 116 -11.75 -18.03 14.91
N LYS A 117 -11.98 -18.24 16.22
CA LYS A 117 -13.24 -18.84 16.74
C LYS A 117 -14.50 -18.12 16.30
N LYS A 118 -14.43 -16.80 16.07
CA LYS A 118 -15.60 -15.99 15.70
C LYS A 118 -16.09 -16.21 14.26
N HIS A 119 -15.30 -16.89 13.43
CA HIS A 119 -15.53 -16.97 11.99
C HIS A 119 -15.43 -18.39 11.43
N ASN A 120 -15.62 -19.42 12.27
CA ASN A 120 -15.56 -20.83 11.88
C ASN A 120 -14.26 -21.25 11.16
N ILE A 121 -13.15 -20.57 11.46
CA ILE A 121 -11.83 -20.95 10.94
C ILE A 121 -11.19 -21.97 11.88
N GLN A 122 -10.70 -23.08 11.32
CA GLN A 122 -10.13 -24.20 12.06
C GLN A 122 -8.72 -24.54 11.58
N GLU A 123 -7.88 -25.05 12.47
CA GLU A 123 -6.57 -25.61 12.10
C GLU A 123 -6.77 -26.77 11.11
N THR A 124 -5.95 -26.82 10.07
CA THR A 124 -5.99 -27.88 9.04
C THR A 124 -4.58 -28.39 8.76
N LYS A 125 -4.45 -29.43 7.93
CA LYS A 125 -3.18 -29.90 7.37
C LYS A 125 -3.24 -29.93 5.86
N GLY A 126 -2.11 -29.68 5.21
CA GLY A 126 -1.97 -29.74 3.75
C GLY A 126 -2.36 -28.47 3.02
N ALA A 127 -2.80 -27.42 3.72
CA ALA A 127 -2.99 -26.10 3.15
C ALA A 127 -1.67 -25.56 2.58
N LEU A 128 -0.52 -25.85 3.21
CA LEU A 128 0.79 -25.42 2.71
C LEU A 128 1.05 -25.89 1.27
N ARG A 129 0.56 -27.07 0.88
CA ARG A 129 0.71 -27.62 -0.47
C ARG A 129 -0.14 -26.92 -1.53
N MET A 130 -1.03 -26.02 -1.10
CA MET A 130 -1.87 -25.20 -1.99
C MET A 130 -1.21 -23.85 -2.31
N PHE A 131 0.03 -23.64 -1.85
CA PHE A 131 0.80 -22.44 -2.10
C PHE A 131 2.20 -22.79 -2.61
N GLU A 132 2.77 -21.87 -3.36
CA GLU A 132 4.16 -21.87 -3.79
C GLU A 132 4.89 -20.69 -3.17
N GLU A 133 6.12 -20.91 -2.71
CA GLU A 133 6.96 -19.83 -2.19
C GLU A 133 7.62 -19.10 -3.36
N LYS A 134 7.37 -17.79 -3.49
CA LYS A 134 7.86 -16.97 -4.60
C LYS A 134 8.36 -15.62 -4.10
N GLY A 135 9.39 -15.09 -4.75
CA GLY A 135 9.80 -13.70 -4.60
C GLY A 135 8.88 -12.77 -5.38
N ILE A 136 8.18 -11.88 -4.69
CA ILE A 136 7.25 -10.89 -5.27
C ILE A 136 7.82 -9.49 -5.12
N ILE A 137 7.90 -8.75 -6.22
CA ILE A 137 8.34 -7.37 -6.25
C ILE A 137 7.32 -6.55 -7.04
N VAL A 138 6.75 -5.52 -6.41
CA VAL A 138 5.78 -4.61 -7.03
C VAL A 138 6.47 -3.29 -7.29
N ALA A 139 6.45 -2.86 -8.55
CA ALA A 139 6.92 -1.54 -8.96
C ALA A 139 5.73 -0.67 -9.38
N GLU A 140 5.63 0.54 -8.85
CA GLU A 140 4.54 1.49 -9.14
C GLU A 140 5.00 2.61 -10.07
N GLY A 141 4.12 3.02 -10.99
CA GLY A 141 4.40 4.13 -11.89
C GLY A 141 3.27 4.44 -12.86
N ASN A 142 3.13 5.71 -13.23
CA ASN A 142 2.02 6.17 -14.07
C ASN A 142 2.20 5.88 -15.57
N ASN A 143 3.37 5.37 -16.00
CA ASN A 143 3.71 5.07 -17.40
C ASN A 143 4.62 3.83 -17.46
N LEU A 144 4.26 2.78 -16.74
CA LEU A 144 5.00 1.51 -16.83
C LEU A 144 4.62 0.83 -18.15
N SER A 145 5.62 0.46 -18.96
CA SER A 145 5.41 -0.35 -20.16
C SER A 145 5.64 -1.81 -19.81
N LEU A 146 4.61 -2.64 -19.98
CA LEU A 146 4.71 -4.09 -19.78
C LEU A 146 5.76 -4.70 -20.72
N GLU A 147 5.80 -4.29 -21.99
CA GLU A 147 6.79 -4.80 -22.95
C GLU A 147 8.24 -4.56 -22.48
N ALA A 148 8.54 -3.32 -22.07
CA ALA A 148 9.88 -2.98 -21.55
C ALA A 148 10.18 -3.71 -20.23
N ALA A 149 9.15 -3.96 -19.41
CA ALA A 149 9.28 -4.71 -18.17
C ALA A 149 9.55 -6.20 -18.41
N MET A 150 8.96 -6.79 -19.45
CA MET A 150 9.25 -8.18 -19.84
C MET A 150 10.70 -8.34 -20.30
N GLU A 151 11.24 -7.41 -21.08
CA GLU A 151 12.65 -7.40 -21.44
C GLU A 151 13.55 -7.28 -20.19
N SER A 152 13.20 -6.35 -19.29
CA SER A 152 13.91 -6.16 -18.02
C SER A 152 13.86 -7.41 -17.14
N ALA A 153 12.70 -8.08 -17.07
CA ALA A 153 12.47 -9.29 -16.29
C ALA A 153 13.40 -10.44 -16.75
N ILE A 154 13.56 -10.62 -18.06
CA ILE A 154 14.46 -11.63 -18.62
C ILE A 154 15.91 -11.32 -18.26
N GLU A 155 16.34 -10.05 -18.38
CA GLU A 155 17.71 -9.64 -18.10
C GLU A 155 18.12 -9.88 -16.63
N ILE A 156 17.19 -9.62 -15.71
CA ILE A 156 17.46 -9.72 -14.26
C ILE A 156 17.08 -11.07 -13.64
N GLY A 157 16.54 -12.00 -14.43
CA GLY A 157 16.20 -13.35 -13.98
C GLY A 157 14.88 -13.47 -13.21
N ALA A 158 13.90 -12.62 -13.49
CA ALA A 158 12.54 -12.81 -12.99
C ALA A 158 11.85 -13.97 -13.75
N GLU A 159 11.02 -14.73 -13.07
CA GLU A 159 10.23 -15.81 -13.67
C GLU A 159 9.07 -15.26 -14.51
N ASP A 160 8.44 -14.18 -14.06
CA ASP A 160 7.30 -13.58 -14.74
C ASP A 160 7.13 -12.09 -14.38
N VAL A 161 6.37 -11.37 -15.20
CA VAL A 161 5.91 -10.01 -14.92
C VAL A 161 4.47 -9.81 -15.40
N GLU A 162 3.62 -9.35 -14.49
CA GLU A 162 2.22 -9.04 -14.76
C GLU A 162 1.93 -7.55 -14.54
N GLU A 163 0.98 -7.00 -15.31
CA GLU A 163 0.47 -5.65 -15.12
C GLU A 163 -0.76 -5.66 -14.22
N GLU A 164 -0.73 -4.89 -13.14
CA GLU A 164 -1.87 -4.67 -12.24
C GLU A 164 -2.12 -3.16 -12.06
N GLU A 165 -3.24 -2.67 -12.62
CA GLU A 165 -3.68 -1.27 -12.55
C GLU A 165 -2.58 -0.24 -12.93
N ASN A 166 -1.82 0.26 -11.97
CA ASN A 166 -0.73 1.24 -12.13
C ASN A 166 0.62 0.68 -11.63
N SER A 167 0.75 -0.64 -11.64
CA SER A 167 1.90 -1.35 -11.12
C SER A 167 2.28 -2.55 -11.97
N LEU A 168 3.54 -2.94 -11.87
CA LEU A 168 4.07 -4.18 -12.41
C LEU A 168 4.43 -5.09 -11.27
N VAL A 169 4.00 -6.35 -11.35
CA VAL A 169 4.27 -7.40 -10.37
C VAL A 169 5.26 -8.38 -10.99
N PHE A 170 6.50 -8.33 -10.50
CA PHE A 170 7.55 -9.27 -10.89
C PHE A 170 7.56 -10.45 -9.93
N THR A 171 7.57 -11.66 -10.49
CA THR A 171 7.64 -12.92 -9.74
C THR A 171 8.98 -13.60 -10.00
N SER A 172 9.53 -14.27 -8.99
CA SER A 172 10.81 -14.97 -9.06
C SER A 172 10.85 -16.16 -8.10
N THR A 173 11.87 -17.01 -8.22
CA THR A 173 12.17 -17.98 -7.16
C THR A 173 12.65 -17.27 -5.88
N PRO A 174 12.49 -17.88 -4.70
CA PRO A 174 13.01 -17.30 -3.45
C PRO A 174 14.52 -17.06 -3.45
N ASP A 175 15.28 -17.87 -4.20
CA ASP A 175 16.73 -17.77 -4.28
C ASP A 175 17.17 -16.59 -5.16
N ASP A 176 16.44 -16.32 -6.24
CA ASP A 176 16.72 -15.24 -7.19
C ASP A 176 16.16 -13.88 -6.74
N PHE A 177 15.22 -13.86 -5.79
CA PHE A 177 14.52 -12.66 -5.31
C PHE A 177 15.44 -11.45 -5.05
N LEU A 178 16.57 -11.64 -4.38
CA LEU A 178 17.50 -10.54 -4.08
C LEU A 178 18.16 -9.98 -5.34
N ALA A 179 18.55 -10.84 -6.28
CA ALA A 179 19.16 -10.44 -7.53
C ALA A 179 18.16 -9.66 -8.40
N VAL A 180 16.93 -10.17 -8.53
CA VAL A 180 15.84 -9.51 -9.27
C VAL A 180 15.53 -8.14 -8.67
N LYS A 181 15.40 -8.06 -7.35
CA LYS A 181 15.15 -6.78 -6.65
C LYS A 181 16.25 -5.75 -6.94
N GLN A 182 17.52 -6.15 -6.82
CA GLN A 182 18.65 -5.25 -7.08
C GLN A 182 18.70 -4.83 -8.57
N GLY A 183 18.38 -5.74 -9.49
CA GLY A 183 18.24 -5.45 -10.92
C GLY A 183 17.20 -4.35 -11.17
N LEU A 184 16.00 -4.49 -10.60
CA LEU A 184 14.93 -3.48 -10.71
C LEU A 184 15.35 -2.12 -10.11
N GLU A 185 16.04 -2.11 -8.97
CA GLU A 185 16.56 -0.87 -8.37
C GLU A 185 17.62 -0.18 -9.26
N ASN A 186 18.47 -0.97 -9.94
CA ASN A 186 19.46 -0.46 -10.88
C ASN A 186 18.81 0.16 -12.13
N LEU A 187 17.74 -0.48 -12.62
CA LEU A 187 16.89 -0.01 -13.71
C LEU A 187 15.95 1.14 -13.31
N LYS A 188 16.02 1.60 -12.05
CA LYS A 188 15.26 2.73 -11.50
C LYS A 188 13.76 2.51 -11.42
N TYR A 189 13.31 1.25 -11.34
CA TYR A 189 11.93 0.96 -10.95
C TYR A 189 11.67 1.46 -9.53
N ASN A 190 10.50 2.09 -9.35
CA ASN A 190 10.03 2.53 -8.05
C ASN A 190 9.34 1.36 -7.32
N ILE A 191 10.14 0.59 -6.59
CA ILE A 191 9.66 -0.59 -5.85
C ILE A 191 8.83 -0.14 -4.64
N SER A 192 7.52 -0.43 -4.67
CA SER A 192 6.62 -0.16 -3.54
C SER A 192 6.53 -1.35 -2.57
N TYR A 193 6.76 -2.56 -3.07
CA TYR A 193 6.74 -3.79 -2.28
C TYR A 193 7.79 -4.79 -2.77
N ALA A 194 8.45 -5.49 -1.85
CA ALA A 194 9.35 -6.59 -2.17
C ALA A 194 9.42 -7.58 -1.01
N SER A 195 9.09 -8.85 -1.26
CA SER A 195 9.06 -9.90 -0.25
C SER A 195 9.05 -11.29 -0.88
N VAL A 196 9.58 -12.29 -0.17
CA VAL A 196 9.30 -13.70 -0.48
C VAL A 196 8.02 -14.11 0.24
N ASP A 197 6.97 -14.44 -0.50
CA ASP A 197 5.62 -14.73 0.00
C ASP A 197 5.11 -16.10 -0.51
N PHE A 198 4.08 -16.64 0.15
CA PHE A 198 3.39 -17.85 -0.30
C PHE A 198 2.22 -17.47 -1.20
N ILE A 199 2.31 -17.83 -2.48
CA ILE A 199 1.34 -17.50 -3.52
C ILE A 199 0.43 -18.71 -3.77
N PRO A 200 -0.90 -18.55 -3.81
CA PRO A 200 -1.81 -19.67 -4.00
C PRO A 200 -1.71 -20.26 -5.41
N ILE A 201 -1.63 -21.59 -5.49
CA ILE A 201 -1.61 -22.33 -6.78
C ILE A 201 -2.96 -22.23 -7.50
N SER A 202 -4.06 -22.28 -6.74
CA SER A 202 -5.41 -22.16 -7.25
C SER A 202 -6.19 -21.19 -6.36
N PRO A 203 -6.30 -19.92 -6.76
CA PRO A 203 -7.05 -18.96 -5.99
C PRO A 203 -8.56 -19.25 -6.05
N ILE A 204 -9.31 -18.75 -5.06
CA ILE A 204 -10.78 -18.90 -4.99
C ILE A 204 -11.47 -17.55 -4.93
N THR A 205 -12.63 -17.41 -5.54
CA THR A 205 -13.43 -16.19 -5.39
C THR A 205 -14.32 -16.29 -4.15
N LEU A 206 -14.28 -15.27 -3.29
CA LEU A 206 -15.21 -15.12 -2.17
C LEU A 206 -16.33 -14.14 -2.50
N ASN A 207 -17.48 -14.30 -1.84
CA ASN A 207 -18.48 -13.24 -1.81
C ASN A 207 -17.99 -12.06 -0.93
N GLU A 208 -18.61 -10.89 -1.08
CA GLU A 208 -18.20 -9.67 -0.38
C GLU A 208 -18.20 -9.81 1.14
N ASN A 209 -19.21 -10.48 1.72
CA ASN A 209 -19.32 -10.64 3.17
C ASN A 209 -18.19 -11.51 3.74
N ASP A 210 -17.88 -12.63 3.08
CA ASP A 210 -16.80 -13.54 3.47
C ASP A 210 -15.43 -12.88 3.28
N GLN A 211 -15.28 -12.09 2.21
CA GLN A 211 -14.08 -11.29 1.94
C GLN A 211 -13.84 -10.24 3.04
N GLU A 212 -14.85 -9.44 3.40
CA GLU A 212 -14.75 -8.46 4.49
C GLU A 212 -14.42 -9.11 5.84
N ALA A 213 -15.05 -10.26 6.13
CA ALA A 213 -14.77 -11.02 7.34
C ALA A 213 -13.31 -11.50 7.37
N LEU A 214 -12.80 -12.04 6.25
CA LEU A 214 -11.43 -12.49 6.12
C LEU A 214 -10.43 -11.35 6.31
N ASP A 215 -10.66 -10.18 5.70
CA ASP A 215 -9.76 -9.03 5.83
C ASP A 215 -9.68 -8.52 7.28
N ILE A 216 -10.80 -8.54 8.02
CA ILE A 216 -10.82 -8.22 9.46
C ILE A 216 -10.00 -9.24 10.27
N ILE A 217 -10.09 -10.52 9.93
CA ILE A 217 -9.38 -11.60 10.61
C ILE A 217 -7.88 -11.49 10.37
N ILE A 218 -7.47 -11.31 9.12
CA ILE A 218 -6.06 -11.15 8.74
C ILE A 218 -5.45 -9.99 9.51
N GLN A 219 -6.10 -8.83 9.54
CA GLN A 219 -5.59 -7.67 10.28
C GLN A 219 -5.41 -7.99 11.79
N LYS A 220 -6.37 -8.67 12.41
CA LYS A 220 -6.27 -9.07 13.83
C LYS A 220 -5.19 -10.11 14.07
N MET A 221 -4.92 -11.00 13.11
CA MET A 221 -3.82 -11.95 13.19
C MET A 221 -2.48 -11.23 13.07
N GLU A 222 -2.35 -10.28 12.15
CA GLU A 222 -1.13 -9.48 11.96
C GLU A 222 -0.81 -8.57 13.15
N ASP A 223 -1.81 -8.23 13.97
CA ASP A 223 -1.65 -7.52 15.24
C ASP A 223 -1.02 -8.37 16.35
N ILE A 224 -0.93 -9.69 16.18
CA ILE A 224 -0.25 -10.58 17.13
C ILE A 224 1.26 -10.51 16.88
N ASP A 225 2.03 -10.12 17.90
CA ASP A 225 3.48 -9.90 17.77
C ASP A 225 4.27 -11.10 17.23
N ASP A 226 3.82 -12.32 17.52
CA ASP A 226 4.44 -13.57 17.06
C ASP A 226 4.12 -13.90 15.60
N VAL A 227 3.15 -13.23 14.98
CA VAL A 227 2.77 -13.41 13.57
C VAL A 227 3.64 -12.55 12.67
N MET A 228 4.43 -13.20 11.82
CA MET A 228 5.29 -12.54 10.85
C MET A 228 4.49 -12.14 9.61
N LYS A 229 3.79 -13.10 9.01
CA LYS A 229 2.98 -12.91 7.79
C LYS A 229 1.75 -13.81 7.80
N VAL A 230 0.72 -13.38 7.08
CA VAL A 230 -0.49 -14.15 6.83
C VAL A 230 -0.71 -14.20 5.32
N HIS A 231 -0.88 -15.40 4.78
CA HIS A 231 -1.15 -15.66 3.37
C HIS A 231 -2.48 -16.37 3.23
N CYS A 232 -3.23 -16.08 2.17
CA CYS A 232 -4.51 -16.73 1.91
C CYS A 232 -4.74 -16.89 0.41
N ASN A 233 -5.57 -17.88 0.05
CA ASN A 233 -5.84 -18.22 -1.35
C ASN A 233 -7.03 -17.50 -2.04
N PRO A 234 -7.80 -16.58 -1.44
CA PRO A 234 -8.80 -15.86 -2.22
C PRO A 234 -8.17 -14.95 -3.27
N GLU A 235 -8.80 -14.86 -4.44
CA GLU A 235 -8.44 -13.93 -5.51
C GLU A 235 -8.31 -12.53 -4.93
N ILE A 236 -7.12 -11.97 -5.10
CA ILE A 236 -6.75 -10.67 -4.60
C ILE A 236 -7.35 -9.64 -5.56
N ARG A 237 -8.65 -9.34 -5.44
CA ARG A 237 -9.23 -8.15 -6.10
C ARG A 237 -8.71 -6.92 -5.34
N SER A 238 -7.55 -6.40 -5.78
CA SER A 238 -6.87 -5.16 -5.31
C SER A 238 -6.25 -5.12 -3.90
N ARG A 239 -5.84 -6.26 -3.33
CA ARG A 239 -5.29 -6.32 -1.95
C ARG A 239 -3.83 -5.83 -1.80
N LEU A 240 -3.07 -5.68 -2.89
CA LEU A 240 -1.74 -5.03 -2.84
C LEU A 240 -1.85 -3.54 -2.48
N ALA A 241 -2.86 -2.84 -3.03
CA ALA A 241 -3.17 -1.47 -2.64
C ALA A 241 -3.59 -1.37 -1.16
N SER A 242 -4.41 -2.30 -0.63
CA SER A 242 -4.85 -2.22 0.76
C SER A 242 -3.79 -2.63 1.80
N ARG A 243 -2.77 -3.44 1.45
CA ARG A 243 -1.56 -3.62 2.29
C ARG A 243 -0.76 -2.31 2.44
N LEU A 244 -0.87 -1.39 1.46
CA LEU A 244 -0.28 -0.05 1.51
C LEU A 244 -1.24 1.00 2.14
N TYR A 245 -2.54 0.71 2.19
CA TYR A 245 -3.59 1.58 2.74
C TYR A 245 -4.34 0.93 3.91
N SER A 246 -3.62 0.71 5.01
CA SER A 246 -4.22 0.51 6.33
C SER A 246 -4.99 1.74 6.80
N THR A 247 -6.28 1.75 6.50
CA THR A 247 -7.09 2.94 6.66
C THR A 247 -7.71 3.01 8.05
N SER A 248 -7.67 4.21 8.62
CA SER A 248 -8.58 4.68 9.65
C SER A 248 -10.04 4.32 9.28
N ARG A 249 -10.56 3.27 9.92
CA ARG A 249 -11.91 2.69 9.73
C ARG A 249 -13.11 3.62 10.00
N ARG A 250 -12.90 4.89 10.38
CA ARG A 250 -13.99 5.87 10.56
C ARG A 250 -14.38 6.62 9.28
N LEU A 251 -13.53 6.65 8.26
CA LEU A 251 -13.85 7.33 6.99
C LEU A 251 -14.57 6.38 6.02
N PHE A 252 -14.13 5.12 5.92
CA PHE A 252 -14.65 4.15 4.94
C PHE A 252 -16.18 3.95 4.98
N ARG A 253 -16.76 3.91 6.19
CA ARG A 253 -18.20 3.70 6.40
C ARG A 253 -19.08 4.88 5.99
N LYS A 254 -18.51 6.08 5.83
CA LYS A 254 -19.24 7.27 5.35
C LYS A 254 -19.17 7.43 3.83
N TYR A 255 -18.14 6.90 3.18
CA TYR A 255 -17.94 7.04 1.73
C TYR A 255 -18.62 5.95 0.88
N HIS A 256 -18.86 4.76 1.41
CA HIS A 256 -19.49 3.67 0.65
C HIS A 256 -21.02 3.77 0.48
N LYS A 257 -21.67 4.78 1.08
CA LYS A 257 -23.09 5.09 0.84
C LYS A 257 -23.34 6.17 -0.21
N MET A 258 -22.31 6.65 -0.89
CA MET A 258 -22.43 7.55 -2.04
C MET A 258 -21.62 6.95 -3.18
N SER A 259 -22.32 6.34 -4.13
CA SER A 259 -21.80 6.05 -5.46
C SER A 259 -21.39 7.36 -6.13
N ILE A 260 -20.10 7.69 -6.05
CA ILE A 260 -19.44 8.73 -6.83
C ILE A 260 -18.06 8.17 -7.23
N ALA A 261 -17.76 8.18 -8.52
CA ALA A 261 -16.48 7.77 -9.08
C ALA A 261 -15.31 8.43 -8.32
N VAL A 262 -14.32 7.63 -7.92
CA VAL A 262 -13.09 8.16 -7.33
C VAL A 262 -12.29 8.82 -8.45
N PRO A 263 -11.99 10.14 -8.40
CA PRO A 263 -11.19 10.75 -9.44
C PRO A 263 -9.75 10.26 -9.25
N THR A 264 -9.25 9.54 -10.24
CA THR A 264 -7.81 9.32 -10.43
C THR A 264 -7.10 10.68 -10.39
N PRO A 265 -5.89 10.81 -9.81
CA PRO A 265 -5.14 12.05 -9.92
C PRO A 265 -4.71 12.28 -11.38
N ILE A 266 -5.56 12.97 -12.14
CA ILE A 266 -5.29 13.31 -13.53
C ILE A 266 -4.20 14.38 -13.54
N ASN A 267 -3.16 14.18 -14.33
CA ASN A 267 -2.19 15.23 -14.62
C ASN A 267 -2.97 16.48 -15.10
N PRO A 268 -2.89 17.62 -14.40
CA PRO A 268 -3.83 18.71 -14.62
C PRO A 268 -3.62 19.38 -15.98
N LYS A 269 -2.45 19.22 -16.63
CA LYS A 269 -2.19 19.80 -17.96
C LYS A 269 -3.01 19.13 -19.09
N PRO A 270 -2.94 17.79 -19.28
CA PRO A 270 -3.82 17.09 -20.22
C PRO A 270 -5.31 17.34 -19.97
N PHE A 271 -5.74 17.34 -18.71
CA PHE A 271 -7.13 17.59 -18.31
C PHE A 271 -7.59 18.99 -18.73
N LEU A 272 -6.85 20.03 -18.37
CA LEU A 272 -7.22 21.41 -18.70
C LEU A 272 -7.24 21.68 -20.21
N ASN A 273 -6.31 21.07 -20.97
CA ASN A 273 -6.30 21.21 -22.42
C ASN A 273 -7.56 20.60 -23.07
N GLN A 274 -8.06 19.48 -22.53
CA GLN A 274 -9.29 18.82 -23.03
C GLN A 274 -10.56 19.64 -22.78
N LEU A 275 -10.55 20.52 -21.78
CA LEU A 275 -11.70 21.37 -21.43
C LEU A 275 -11.77 22.67 -22.25
N THR A 276 -10.79 22.93 -23.12
CA THR A 276 -10.80 24.12 -23.97
C THR A 276 -12.00 24.07 -24.92
N GLY A 277 -12.77 25.16 -24.98
CA GLY A 277 -14.03 25.30 -25.71
C GLY A 277 -15.28 24.86 -24.93
N GLN A 278 -15.12 24.32 -23.71
CA GLN A 278 -16.25 23.86 -22.90
C GLN A 278 -16.67 24.88 -21.83
N ALA A 279 -17.93 24.78 -21.40
CA ALA A 279 -18.42 25.52 -20.25
C ALA A 279 -17.86 24.92 -18.95
N VAL A 280 -17.16 25.74 -18.19
CA VAL A 280 -16.48 25.34 -16.96
C VAL A 280 -16.88 26.25 -15.79
N ILE A 281 -16.75 25.71 -14.59
CA ILE A 281 -16.85 26.42 -13.33
C ILE A 281 -15.47 26.41 -12.69
N VAL A 282 -14.95 27.61 -12.40
CA VAL A 282 -13.67 27.80 -11.72
C VAL A 282 -13.94 28.32 -10.31
N LYS A 283 -13.68 27.48 -9.30
CA LYS A 283 -13.89 27.81 -7.89
C LYS A 283 -12.57 28.16 -7.22
N LEU A 284 -12.45 29.38 -6.71
CA LEU A 284 -11.28 29.82 -5.95
C LEU A 284 -11.38 29.43 -4.47
N LYS A 285 -10.22 29.33 -3.80
CA LYS A 285 -10.07 29.01 -2.36
C LYS A 285 -10.97 29.80 -1.40
N TRP A 286 -11.38 31.02 -1.78
CA TRP A 286 -12.14 31.93 -0.94
C TRP A 286 -13.63 31.99 -1.29
N GLY A 287 -14.15 31.00 -2.04
CA GLY A 287 -15.58 30.87 -2.29
C GLY A 287 -16.12 31.68 -3.47
N HIS A 288 -15.23 32.31 -4.25
CA HIS A 288 -15.57 32.92 -5.54
C HIS A 288 -15.65 31.83 -6.60
N GLU A 289 -16.69 31.88 -7.42
CA GLU A 289 -16.93 30.95 -8.53
C GLU A 289 -17.10 31.74 -9.82
N TYR A 290 -16.38 31.35 -10.86
CA TYR A 290 -16.49 31.91 -12.20
C TYR A 290 -17.04 30.86 -13.15
N LYS A 291 -18.18 31.12 -13.77
CA LYS A 291 -18.82 30.21 -14.74
C LYS A 291 -18.67 30.82 -16.13
N GLY A 292 -18.01 30.14 -17.05
CA GLY A 292 -17.75 30.67 -18.40
C GLY A 292 -17.23 29.60 -19.35
N ILE A 293 -16.95 29.96 -20.59
CA ILE A 293 -16.37 29.07 -21.60
C ILE A 293 -14.85 29.17 -21.52
N LEU A 294 -14.15 28.05 -21.33
CA LEU A 294 -12.69 28.03 -21.30
C LEU A 294 -12.12 28.27 -22.70
N VAL A 295 -11.41 29.37 -22.91
CA VAL A 295 -10.87 29.78 -24.21
C VAL A 295 -9.44 29.26 -24.41
N SER A 296 -8.60 29.37 -23.39
CA SER A 296 -7.21 28.92 -23.47
C SER A 296 -6.62 28.66 -22.08
N VAL A 297 -5.58 27.83 -22.06
CA VAL A 297 -4.76 27.52 -20.89
C VAL A 297 -3.29 27.62 -21.28
N ASP A 298 -2.49 28.32 -20.49
CA ASP A 298 -1.05 28.47 -20.76
C ASP A 298 -0.18 27.48 -19.96
N GLY A 299 1.13 27.48 -20.22
CA GLY A 299 2.10 26.60 -19.54
C GLY A 299 2.23 26.84 -18.03
N TYR A 300 1.68 27.95 -17.52
CA TYR A 300 1.62 28.33 -16.11
C TYR A 300 0.24 28.08 -15.48
N MET A 301 -0.65 27.39 -16.20
CA MET A 301 -2.01 27.04 -15.76
C MET A 301 -2.93 28.25 -15.59
N ASN A 302 -2.62 29.38 -16.21
CA ASN A 302 -3.54 30.51 -16.26
C ASN A 302 -4.72 30.15 -17.18
N LEU A 303 -5.92 30.58 -16.81
CA LEU A 303 -7.16 30.24 -17.51
C LEU A 303 -7.78 31.50 -18.10
N GLN A 304 -8.08 31.47 -19.40
CA GLN A 304 -8.89 32.50 -20.04
C GLN A 304 -10.31 32.00 -20.21
N LEU A 305 -11.30 32.74 -19.69
CA LEU A 305 -12.72 32.44 -19.79
C LEU A 305 -13.41 33.51 -20.65
N ALA A 306 -14.37 33.10 -21.48
CA ALA A 306 -15.30 33.98 -22.20
C ALA A 306 -16.73 33.79 -21.67
N ASN A 307 -17.58 34.81 -21.86
CA ASN A 307 -18.96 34.83 -21.37
C ASN A 307 -19.08 34.46 -19.89
N THR A 308 -18.19 35.00 -19.08
CA THR A 308 -18.02 34.63 -17.68
C THR A 308 -19.02 35.35 -16.79
N GLU A 309 -19.62 34.63 -15.85
CA GLU A 309 -20.41 35.15 -14.73
C GLU A 309 -19.69 34.86 -13.41
N GLU A 310 -19.75 35.81 -12.48
CA GLU A 310 -19.19 35.63 -11.13
C GLU A 310 -20.29 35.29 -10.12
N TYR A 311 -19.95 34.41 -9.20
CA TYR A 311 -20.77 33.98 -8.07
C TYR A 311 -19.95 34.07 -6.79
N ILE A 312 -20.51 34.68 -5.75
CA ILE A 312 -19.92 34.76 -4.41
C ILE A 312 -20.90 34.14 -3.43
N GLU A 313 -20.47 33.14 -2.67
CA GLU A 313 -21.32 32.38 -1.73
C GLU A 313 -22.60 31.82 -2.38
N GLY A 314 -22.54 31.48 -3.68
CA GLY A 314 -23.65 30.93 -4.45
C GLY A 314 -24.62 31.96 -5.04
N GLN A 315 -24.41 33.25 -4.83
CA GLN A 315 -25.20 34.32 -5.46
C GLN A 315 -24.46 34.92 -6.66
N SER A 316 -25.15 35.08 -7.78
CA SER A 316 -24.59 35.74 -8.96
C SER A 316 -24.36 37.23 -8.68
N THR A 317 -23.13 37.69 -8.91
CA THR A 317 -22.73 39.10 -8.80
C THR A 317 -22.77 39.82 -10.15
N GLY A 318 -22.94 39.08 -11.26
CA GLY A 318 -23.15 39.61 -12.60
C GLY A 318 -22.24 39.01 -13.67
N SER A 319 -22.44 39.44 -14.91
CA SER A 319 -21.64 39.02 -16.07
C SER A 319 -20.38 39.87 -16.19
N LEU A 320 -19.22 39.20 -16.27
CA LEU A 320 -17.89 39.80 -16.41
C LEU A 320 -17.35 39.73 -17.85
N GLY A 321 -17.94 38.89 -18.72
CA GLY A 321 -17.48 38.74 -20.10
C GLY A 321 -16.17 37.95 -20.19
N GLU A 322 -15.09 38.58 -20.67
CA GLU A 322 -13.77 37.94 -20.73
C GLU A 322 -13.00 38.08 -19.42
N VAL A 323 -12.58 36.96 -18.85
CA VAL A 323 -11.89 36.91 -17.55
C VAL A 323 -10.62 36.09 -17.66
N LEU A 324 -9.50 36.62 -17.16
CA LEU A 324 -8.23 35.90 -17.05
C LEU A 324 -7.95 35.58 -15.58
N ILE A 325 -7.88 34.29 -15.25
CA ILE A 325 -7.56 33.80 -13.90
C ILE A 325 -6.08 33.40 -13.88
N ARG A 326 -5.28 34.06 -13.04
CA ARG A 326 -3.86 33.78 -12.89
C ARG A 326 -3.58 32.75 -11.79
N CYS A 327 -2.79 31.73 -12.12
CA CYS A 327 -2.41 30.66 -11.22
C CYS A 327 -0.95 30.81 -10.79
N ASN A 328 -0.69 30.72 -9.47
CA ASN A 328 0.67 30.86 -8.94
C ASN A 328 1.26 29.48 -8.61
N ASN A 329 2.40 29.16 -9.21
CA ASN A 329 2.99 27.82 -9.36
C ASN A 329 3.51 27.16 -8.07
N LYS A 330 3.03 27.55 -6.89
CA LYS A 330 3.53 27.01 -5.61
C LYS A 330 2.68 25.91 -4.98
N ASN A 331 1.42 25.70 -5.38
CA ASN A 331 0.63 24.54 -4.97
C ASN A 331 -0.56 24.35 -5.93
N SER A 332 -0.79 23.13 -6.44
CA SER A 332 -1.97 22.77 -7.26
C SER A 332 -3.29 22.72 -6.47
N SER A 333 -3.35 23.39 -5.32
CA SER A 333 -4.44 23.30 -4.35
C SER A 333 -5.39 24.51 -4.38
N ASP A 334 -5.16 25.46 -5.30
CA ASP A 334 -5.61 26.84 -5.13
C ASP A 334 -6.96 27.16 -5.77
N TYR A 335 -7.47 26.23 -6.58
CA TYR A 335 -8.78 26.28 -7.20
C TYR A 335 -9.25 24.88 -7.58
N GLU A 336 -10.56 24.72 -7.75
CA GLU A 336 -11.21 23.51 -8.26
C GLU A 336 -11.89 23.86 -9.58
N LEU A 337 -11.69 23.05 -10.61
CA LEU A 337 -12.27 23.25 -11.94
C LEU A 337 -13.20 22.10 -12.27
N ARG A 338 -14.44 22.41 -12.64
CA ARG A 338 -15.47 21.40 -12.96
C ARG A 338 -16.18 21.76 -14.27
N THR A 339 -16.61 20.75 -15.02
CA THR A 339 -17.55 20.91 -16.13
C THR A 339 -18.97 21.10 -15.62
N VAL A 340 -19.77 21.91 -16.32
CA VAL A 340 -21.15 22.24 -15.90
C VAL A 340 -22.09 21.02 -15.91
N PHE A 341 -21.68 19.90 -16.51
CA PHE A 341 -22.49 18.69 -16.65
C PHE A 341 -22.36 17.66 -15.51
N ASP A 342 -21.56 17.92 -14.47
CA ASP A 342 -21.29 16.97 -13.37
C ASP A 342 -22.08 17.25 -12.07
N GLU A 343 -23.31 17.76 -12.15
CA GLU A 343 -24.17 17.97 -10.95
C GLU A 343 -24.81 16.68 -10.40
#